data_AF-A0A6J8C752-F1
#
_entry.id   AF-A0A6J8C752-F1
#
_cell.length_a   1.000
_cell.length_b   1.000
_cell.length_c   1.000
_cell.angle_alpha   90.00
_cell.angle_beta   90.00
_cell.angle_gamma   90.00
#
_symmetry.space_group_name_H-M   'P 1'
#
loop_
_entity.id
_entity.type
_entity.pdbx_description
1 polymer ?
#
loop_
_entity_poly.entity_id
_entity_poly.type
_entity_poly.pdbx_seq_one_letter_code
_entity_poly.pdbx_strand_id
1 'polypeptide(L)'
;MKNISSDTPKPLTEEELILFLEFHHELRSLVFFKDLSEYIILDTQWLSDAFRCVVTAKKFRINIRNQKEWNDFFQRGKLNNAVLEDIFKNETTILYEHKEFILNIMEKFDIIIHPNKSEGADEKPCYYVPCMIKEDCQCDIYQMFKVQGDTRHRSTWLCFKFRFLPPHLKNHLIASLSRKYTIAQVGISNQKKMQITIFRDIVVFELQKTKLRKLLVTKCPNAIQIQVLEFGKGIERGLFKDIADFVEMELEKIIHTRFNMSNVKFEKKWECGLTKPEFVTGINDFGGEQMTEYYCETCIKTHKFMDEWSGLQTKSLCLLQCSKDAQHSDPHLDTSSKKPTFSKKIRCSFQAGMQAFSDVTEEPTRTGSLTGVCRSK
;
A
#
# COMPACT_ATOMS: atom_id res chain seq x y z
N MET A 1 -16.08 66.18 0.82
CA MET A 1 -16.70 64.98 1.40
C MET A 1 -16.78 63.92 0.30
N LYS A 2 -16.03 62.82 0.41
CA LYS A 2 -16.13 61.71 -0.55
C LYS A 2 -17.36 60.89 -0.18
N ASN A 3 -18.31 60.79 -1.11
CA ASN A 3 -19.44 59.87 -1.00
C ASN A 3 -18.89 58.45 -0.88
N ILE A 4 -19.12 57.82 0.27
CA ILE A 4 -18.95 56.38 0.43
C ILE A 4 -20.13 55.77 -0.33
N SER A 5 -19.82 55.18 -1.49
CA SER A 5 -20.76 54.39 -2.29
C SER A 5 -21.49 53.40 -1.39
N SER A 6 -22.82 53.40 -1.47
CA SER A 6 -23.71 52.43 -0.85
C SER A 6 -23.66 51.09 -1.59
N ASP A 7 -22.46 50.55 -1.83
CA ASP A 7 -22.29 49.24 -2.45
C ASP A 7 -22.62 48.17 -1.40
N THR A 8 -23.86 47.73 -1.38
CA THR A 8 -24.21 46.49 -0.69
C THR A 8 -23.43 45.36 -1.35
N PRO A 9 -22.68 44.54 -0.59
CA PRO A 9 -21.92 43.44 -1.15
C PRO A 9 -22.83 42.55 -2.00
N LYS A 10 -22.52 42.42 -3.29
CA LYS A 10 -23.23 41.48 -4.15
C LYS A 10 -22.99 40.07 -3.59
N PRO A 11 -24.03 39.29 -3.28
CA PRO A 11 -23.84 37.90 -2.86
C PRO A 11 -23.18 37.11 -3.99
N LEU A 12 -22.24 36.23 -3.62
CA LEU A 12 -21.58 35.33 -4.56
C LEU A 12 -22.61 34.44 -5.25
N THR A 13 -22.45 34.20 -6.54
CA THR A 13 -23.18 33.12 -7.21
C THR A 13 -22.68 31.75 -6.72
N GLU A 14 -23.43 30.69 -7.01
CA GLU A 14 -23.03 29.33 -6.63
C GLU A 14 -21.71 28.93 -7.30
N GLU A 15 -21.50 29.30 -8.55
CA GLU A 15 -20.26 29.06 -9.29
C GLU A 15 -19.09 29.83 -8.68
N GLU A 16 -19.30 31.11 -8.33
CA GLU A 16 -18.29 31.93 -7.67
C GLU A 16 -17.93 31.37 -6.29
N LEU A 17 -18.90 30.82 -5.56
CA LEU A 17 -18.68 30.16 -4.27
C LEU A 17 -17.89 28.86 -4.42
N ILE A 18 -18.23 28.00 -5.39
CA ILE A 18 -17.47 26.76 -5.63
C ILE A 18 -16.02 27.07 -6.00
N LEU A 19 -15.80 28.02 -6.91
CA LEU A 19 -14.44 28.47 -7.27
C LEU A 19 -13.67 29.02 -6.08
N PHE A 20 -14.34 29.80 -5.22
CA PHE A 20 -13.75 30.29 -3.98
C PHE A 20 -13.34 29.15 -3.05
N LEU A 21 -14.20 28.15 -2.86
CA LEU A 21 -13.93 27.00 -1.99
C LEU A 21 -12.81 26.10 -2.55
N GLU A 22 -12.79 25.86 -3.87
CA GLU A 22 -11.72 25.11 -4.54
C GLU A 22 -10.37 25.85 -4.40
N PHE A 23 -10.34 27.16 -4.64
CA PHE A 23 -9.14 27.98 -4.44
C PHE A 23 -8.62 27.91 -3.01
N HIS A 24 -9.50 28.08 -2.01
CA HIS A 24 -9.11 28.02 -0.61
C HIS A 24 -8.71 26.61 -0.13
N HIS A 25 -9.23 25.57 -0.78
CA HIS A 25 -8.80 24.19 -0.60
C HIS A 25 -7.38 23.96 -1.12
N GLU A 26 -7.04 24.48 -2.29
CA GLU A 26 -5.69 24.40 -2.86
C GLU A 26 -4.66 25.13 -1.99
N LEU A 27 -5.05 26.26 -1.40
CA LEU A 27 -4.25 26.98 -0.41
C LEU A 27 -4.12 26.27 0.95
N ARG A 28 -4.83 25.14 1.16
CA ARG A 28 -4.91 24.39 2.42
C ARG A 28 -5.47 25.20 3.59
N SER A 29 -6.20 26.26 3.30
CA SER A 29 -6.85 27.11 4.31
C SER A 29 -8.18 26.54 4.82
N LEU A 30 -8.82 25.71 4.00
CA LEU A 30 -9.97 24.87 4.35
C LEU A 30 -9.87 23.54 3.60
N VAL A 31 -10.74 22.59 3.92
CA VAL A 31 -10.92 21.37 3.12
C VAL A 31 -12.32 21.32 2.55
N PHE A 32 -12.41 21.20 1.23
CA PHE A 32 -13.64 21.12 0.47
C PHE A 32 -13.50 20.05 -0.61
N PHE A 33 -14.54 19.24 -0.76
CA PHE A 33 -14.67 18.28 -1.86
C PHE A 33 -16.02 18.49 -2.52
N LYS A 34 -16.04 18.72 -3.83
CA LYS A 34 -17.27 19.01 -4.58
C LYS A 34 -18.33 17.92 -4.46
N ASP A 35 -17.90 16.66 -4.37
CA ASP A 35 -18.79 15.50 -4.18
C ASP A 35 -19.18 15.25 -2.72
N LEU A 36 -18.68 16.07 -1.78
CA LEU A 36 -19.11 16.15 -0.38
C LEU A 36 -19.49 17.60 -0.04
N SER A 37 -20.13 18.31 -0.97
CA SER A 37 -20.42 19.74 -0.89
C SER A 37 -21.29 20.14 0.31
N GLU A 38 -22.00 19.20 0.91
CA GLU A 38 -22.72 19.41 2.18
C GLU A 38 -21.80 19.81 3.34
N TYR A 39 -20.50 19.50 3.26
CA TYR A 39 -19.53 19.73 4.32
C TYR A 39 -18.38 20.60 3.84
N ILE A 40 -18.11 21.66 4.60
CA ILE A 40 -16.92 22.50 4.47
C ILE A 40 -16.15 22.43 5.79
N ILE A 41 -14.90 21.99 5.73
CA ILE A 41 -14.03 21.89 6.91
C ILE A 41 -13.21 23.17 6.99
N LEU A 42 -13.60 24.06 7.89
CA LEU A 42 -12.90 25.34 8.10
C LEU A 42 -11.67 25.17 8.99
N ASP A 43 -11.71 24.23 9.93
CA ASP A 43 -10.62 23.91 10.82
C ASP A 43 -9.87 22.65 10.34
N THR A 44 -8.73 22.85 9.68
CA THR A 44 -7.88 21.76 9.22
C THR A 44 -7.21 21.00 10.37
N GLN A 45 -7.07 21.62 11.55
CA GLN A 45 -6.53 20.97 12.74
C GLN A 45 -7.53 19.97 13.32
N TRP A 46 -8.82 20.33 13.37
CA TRP A 46 -9.90 19.40 13.74
C TRP A 46 -9.88 18.12 12.88
N LEU A 47 -9.70 18.27 11.56
CA LEU A 47 -9.59 17.13 10.66
C LEU A 47 -8.33 16.29 10.89
N SER A 48 -7.19 16.95 11.12
CA SER A 48 -5.93 16.29 11.44
C SER A 48 -6.05 15.47 12.73
N ASP A 49 -6.70 16.03 13.76
CA ASP A 49 -6.95 15.35 15.02
C ASP A 49 -7.91 14.17 14.83
N ALA A 50 -8.95 14.31 14.00
CA ALA A 50 -9.83 13.20 13.64
C ALA A 50 -9.06 12.02 13.01
N PHE A 51 -8.16 12.30 12.05
CA PHE A 51 -7.31 11.25 11.47
C PHE A 51 -6.37 10.64 12.50
N ARG A 52 -5.80 11.48 13.37
CA ARG A 52 -4.89 11.07 14.44
C ARG A 52 -5.56 10.08 15.40
N CYS A 53 -6.84 10.27 15.72
CA CYS A 53 -7.60 9.34 16.55
C CYS A 53 -7.55 7.93 15.99
N VAL A 54 -7.71 7.78 14.67
CA VAL A 54 -7.67 6.47 14.00
C VAL A 54 -6.23 5.92 13.90
N VAL A 55 -5.29 6.69 13.35
CA VAL A 55 -3.93 6.17 13.07
C VAL A 55 -3.04 6.05 14.31
N THR A 56 -3.39 6.73 15.41
CA THR A 56 -2.63 6.67 16.68
C THR A 56 -3.39 5.99 17.83
N ALA A 57 -4.52 5.34 17.55
CA ALA A 57 -5.41 4.69 18.52
C ALA A 57 -4.71 3.72 19.50
N LYS A 58 -3.48 3.28 19.20
CA LYS A 58 -2.62 2.50 20.10
C LYS A 58 -2.43 3.12 21.48
N LYS A 59 -2.64 4.43 21.65
CA LYS A 59 -2.50 5.13 22.92
C LYS A 59 -3.62 4.88 23.93
N PHE A 60 -4.77 4.34 23.52
CA PHE A 60 -5.96 4.20 24.38
C PHE A 60 -6.18 2.77 24.93
N ARG A 61 -5.09 2.08 25.29
CA ARG A 61 -5.07 0.65 25.69
C ARG A 61 -5.81 0.28 26.98
N ILE A 62 -6.41 1.22 27.68
CA ILE A 62 -6.92 0.95 29.02
C ILE A 62 -8.35 0.40 28.87
N ASN A 63 -8.50 -0.92 29.07
CA ASN A 63 -9.77 -1.64 29.17
C ASN A 63 -10.53 -1.95 27.86
N ILE A 64 -9.82 -2.43 26.85
CA ILE A 64 -10.36 -2.72 25.51
C ILE A 64 -11.29 -3.96 25.51
N ARG A 65 -12.58 -3.76 25.23
CA ARG A 65 -13.49 -4.82 24.72
C ARG A 65 -13.03 -5.17 23.29
N ASN A 66 -13.22 -6.41 22.81
CA ASN A 66 -12.82 -6.83 21.45
C ASN A 66 -11.29 -6.90 21.20
N GLN A 67 -10.53 -7.48 22.15
CA GLN A 67 -9.06 -7.56 22.09
C GLN A 67 -8.54 -8.20 20.78
N LYS A 68 -9.28 -9.15 20.20
CA LYS A 68 -8.91 -9.82 18.94
C LYS A 68 -8.97 -8.85 17.75
N GLU A 69 -10.02 -8.07 17.66
CA GLU A 69 -10.26 -7.08 16.61
C GLU A 69 -9.21 -5.97 16.68
N TRP A 70 -8.87 -5.52 17.90
CA TRP A 70 -7.79 -4.56 18.11
C TRP A 70 -6.41 -5.13 17.76
N ASN A 71 -6.15 -6.41 18.04
CA ASN A 71 -4.93 -7.08 17.59
C ASN A 71 -4.85 -7.17 16.06
N ASP A 72 -5.95 -7.53 15.39
CA ASP A 72 -6.05 -7.52 13.92
C ASP A 72 -5.79 -6.11 13.37
N PHE A 73 -6.32 -5.05 14.00
CA PHE A 73 -6.04 -3.67 13.62
C PHE A 73 -4.55 -3.32 13.76
N PHE A 74 -3.92 -3.63 14.89
CA PHE A 74 -2.54 -3.24 15.15
C PHE A 74 -1.48 -4.01 14.35
N GLN A 75 -1.80 -5.24 13.94
CA GLN A 75 -0.88 -6.09 13.17
C GLN A 75 -1.17 -6.01 11.67
N ARG A 76 -2.44 -6.04 11.29
CA ARG A 76 -2.89 -6.17 9.90
C ARG A 76 -3.49 -4.89 9.34
N GLY A 77 -3.55 -3.82 10.12
CA GLY A 77 -4.20 -2.56 9.74
C GLY A 77 -5.71 -2.69 9.55
N LYS A 78 -6.33 -3.80 9.97
CA LYS A 78 -7.75 -4.09 9.70
C LYS A 78 -8.66 -3.30 10.65
N LEU A 79 -9.33 -2.30 10.13
CA LEU A 79 -10.21 -1.39 10.85
C LEU A 79 -11.67 -1.80 10.62
N ASN A 80 -12.18 -2.65 11.50
CA ASN A 80 -13.57 -3.09 11.45
C ASN A 80 -14.49 -2.16 12.26
N ASN A 81 -15.80 -2.36 12.12
CA ASN A 81 -16.78 -1.54 12.84
C ASN A 81 -16.62 -1.58 14.37
N ALA A 82 -16.20 -2.70 14.97
CA ALA A 82 -16.02 -2.77 16.43
C ALA A 82 -14.90 -1.82 16.90
N VAL A 83 -13.75 -1.84 16.22
CA VAL A 83 -12.63 -0.95 16.52
C VAL A 83 -12.97 0.50 16.19
N LEU A 84 -13.69 0.76 15.08
CA LEU A 84 -14.17 2.11 14.75
C LEU A 84 -15.07 2.67 15.86
N GLU A 85 -16.08 1.91 16.27
CA GLU A 85 -16.98 2.33 17.35
C GLU A 85 -16.21 2.61 18.64
N ASP A 86 -15.25 1.76 19.01
CA ASP A 86 -14.43 1.96 20.19
C ASP A 86 -13.54 3.21 20.07
N ILE A 87 -12.97 3.51 18.90
CA ILE A 87 -12.17 4.72 18.67
C ILE A 87 -13.06 5.96 18.85
N PHE A 88 -14.14 6.06 18.07
CA PHE A 88 -14.95 7.28 18.04
C PHE A 88 -15.78 7.51 19.31
N LYS A 89 -16.21 6.46 20.03
CA LYS A 89 -16.94 6.63 21.31
C LYS A 89 -16.09 7.18 22.44
N ASN A 90 -14.78 6.97 22.38
CA ASN A 90 -13.85 7.49 23.38
C ASN A 90 -13.40 8.93 23.06
N GLU A 91 -13.81 9.46 21.90
CA GLU A 91 -13.52 10.82 21.46
C GLU A 91 -14.70 11.77 21.74
N THR A 92 -14.53 13.03 21.38
CA THR A 92 -15.60 14.05 21.53
C THR A 92 -16.87 13.68 20.77
N THR A 93 -18.04 14.06 21.29
CA THR A 93 -19.36 13.82 20.65
C THR A 93 -19.40 14.28 19.20
N ILE A 94 -18.73 15.38 18.87
CA ILE A 94 -18.67 15.97 17.52
C ILE A 94 -17.95 15.03 16.54
N LEU A 95 -16.82 14.43 16.94
CA LEU A 95 -16.10 13.48 16.08
C LEU A 95 -16.94 12.23 15.81
N TYR A 96 -17.66 11.75 16.84
CA TYR A 96 -18.55 10.60 16.70
C TYR A 96 -19.72 10.89 15.74
N GLU A 97 -20.35 12.06 15.84
CA GLU A 97 -21.46 12.49 14.96
C GLU A 97 -21.04 12.57 13.48
N HIS A 98 -19.79 12.96 13.21
CA HIS A 98 -19.25 13.10 11.86
C HIS A 98 -18.44 11.88 11.37
N LYS A 99 -18.54 10.72 12.03
CA LYS A 99 -17.75 9.52 11.73
C LYS A 99 -17.75 9.13 10.24
N GLU A 100 -18.92 8.99 9.62
CA GLU A 100 -19.03 8.55 8.22
C GLU A 100 -18.40 9.57 7.26
N PHE A 101 -18.60 10.85 7.52
CA PHE A 101 -17.95 11.92 6.77
C PHE A 101 -16.42 11.85 6.92
N ILE A 102 -15.91 11.68 8.13
CA ILE A 102 -14.46 11.55 8.39
C ILE A 102 -13.90 10.35 7.63
N LEU A 103 -14.57 9.20 7.63
CA LEU A 103 -14.14 8.00 6.91
C LEU A 103 -14.09 8.24 5.39
N ASN A 104 -15.09 8.90 4.81
CA ASN A 104 -15.09 9.27 3.39
C ASN A 104 -13.90 10.18 3.03
N ILE A 105 -13.58 11.14 3.91
CA ILE A 105 -12.44 12.01 3.72
C ILE A 105 -11.12 11.23 3.86
N MET A 106 -11.01 10.32 4.83
CA MET A 106 -9.84 9.45 5.00
C MET A 106 -9.60 8.54 3.77
N GLU A 107 -10.67 8.04 3.14
CA GLU A 107 -10.57 7.33 1.86
C GLU A 107 -10.03 8.24 0.75
N LYS A 108 -10.52 9.48 0.65
CA LYS A 108 -10.05 10.47 -0.33
C LYS A 108 -8.58 10.86 -0.16
N PHE A 109 -8.07 10.81 1.06
CA PHE A 109 -6.64 11.01 1.35
C PHE A 109 -5.81 9.72 1.23
N ASP A 110 -6.41 8.60 0.81
CA ASP A 110 -5.77 7.28 0.74
C ASP A 110 -5.18 6.81 2.10
N ILE A 111 -5.71 7.32 3.22
CA ILE A 111 -5.31 6.92 4.58
C ILE A 111 -5.89 5.55 4.90
N ILE A 112 -7.15 5.34 4.50
CA ILE A 112 -7.84 4.07 4.61
C ILE A 112 -8.23 3.56 3.22
N ILE A 113 -8.35 2.25 3.12
CA ILE A 113 -8.78 1.53 1.93
C ILE A 113 -10.04 0.77 2.28
N HIS A 114 -11.07 0.92 1.45
CA HIS A 114 -12.25 0.07 1.50
C HIS A 114 -12.07 -1.07 0.49
N PRO A 115 -11.62 -2.26 0.95
CA PRO A 115 -11.45 -3.40 0.06
C PRO A 115 -12.80 -3.82 -0.49
N ASN A 116 -12.88 -3.98 -1.81
CA ASN A 116 -14.01 -4.63 -2.46
C ASN A 116 -15.36 -3.98 -2.08
N LYS A 117 -15.57 -2.71 -2.47
CA LYS A 117 -16.89 -2.06 -2.43
C LYS A 117 -17.87 -2.86 -3.31
N SER A 118 -18.38 -3.99 -2.82
CA SER A 118 -19.44 -4.73 -3.48
C SER A 118 -20.74 -4.07 -3.12
N GLU A 119 -21.38 -3.46 -4.12
CA GLU A 119 -22.76 -2.99 -4.01
C GLU A 119 -23.65 -4.17 -3.58
N GLY A 120 -24.39 -4.01 -2.48
CA GLY A 120 -25.45 -4.94 -2.09
C GLY A 120 -25.12 -5.99 -1.02
N ALA A 121 -24.00 -5.90 -0.31
CA ALA A 121 -23.80 -6.69 0.91
C ALA A 121 -24.13 -5.83 2.14
N ASP A 122 -25.10 -6.27 2.97
CA ASP A 122 -25.40 -5.72 4.31
C ASP A 122 -24.22 -5.89 5.31
N GLU A 123 -23.01 -6.12 4.82
CA GLU A 123 -21.83 -6.29 5.65
C GLU A 123 -21.35 -4.93 6.16
N LYS A 124 -21.16 -4.85 7.48
CA LYS A 124 -20.59 -3.66 8.13
C LYS A 124 -19.24 -3.32 7.49
N PRO A 125 -18.96 -2.03 7.25
CA PRO A 125 -17.76 -1.62 6.54
C PRO A 125 -16.49 -2.09 7.29
N CYS A 126 -15.53 -2.60 6.52
CA CYS A 126 -14.26 -3.05 7.03
C CYS A 126 -13.13 -2.44 6.21
N TYR A 127 -12.41 -1.50 6.80
CA TYR A 127 -11.33 -0.79 6.16
C TYR A 127 -9.97 -1.42 6.45
N TYR A 128 -8.97 -1.04 5.66
CA TYR A 128 -7.56 -1.28 5.94
C TYR A 128 -6.82 0.05 6.02
N VAL A 129 -5.88 0.16 6.96
CA VAL A 129 -5.03 1.34 7.13
C VAL A 129 -3.60 0.95 6.72
N PRO A 130 -3.19 1.18 5.45
CA PRO A 130 -1.96 0.61 4.90
C PRO A 130 -0.70 0.98 5.66
N CYS A 131 -0.64 2.18 6.23
CA CYS A 131 0.50 2.65 7.03
C CYS A 131 0.64 1.94 8.38
N MET A 132 -0.41 1.26 8.85
CA MET A 132 -0.44 0.56 10.14
C MET A 132 -0.12 -0.93 10.02
N ILE A 133 -0.01 -1.47 8.80
CA ILE A 133 0.24 -2.90 8.56
C ILE A 133 1.68 -3.23 8.95
N LYS A 134 1.84 -4.18 9.86
CA LYS A 134 3.14 -4.64 10.37
C LYS A 134 3.41 -6.11 10.09
N GLU A 135 2.35 -6.88 9.85
CA GLU A 135 2.47 -8.31 9.54
C GLU A 135 3.29 -8.50 8.27
N ASP A 136 4.40 -9.22 8.43
CA ASP A 136 5.22 -9.69 7.31
C ASP A 136 4.61 -10.95 6.71
N CYS A 137 4.85 -11.16 5.41
CA CYS A 137 4.44 -12.39 4.76
C CYS A 137 5.35 -13.53 5.28
N GLN A 138 4.86 -14.33 6.23
CA GLN A 138 5.65 -15.40 6.87
C GLN A 138 5.76 -16.68 6.03
N CYS A 139 5.08 -16.73 4.89
CA CYS A 139 5.06 -17.90 4.02
C CYS A 139 5.38 -17.48 2.59
N ASP A 140 5.86 -18.45 1.79
CA ASP A 140 6.06 -18.22 0.37
C ASP A 140 4.71 -17.84 -0.25
N ILE A 141 4.57 -16.56 -0.66
CA ILE A 141 3.36 -16.00 -1.26
C ILE A 141 2.89 -16.82 -2.45
N TYR A 142 3.82 -17.47 -3.15
CA TYR A 142 3.50 -18.35 -4.24
C TYR A 142 2.89 -19.67 -3.77
N GLN A 143 3.26 -20.21 -2.60
CA GLN A 143 2.59 -21.39 -2.05
C GLN A 143 1.17 -21.09 -1.60
N MET A 144 0.89 -19.86 -1.14
CA MET A 144 -0.46 -19.45 -0.71
C MET A 144 -1.52 -19.60 -1.81
N PHE A 145 -1.12 -19.42 -3.07
CA PHE A 145 -2.01 -19.52 -4.23
C PHE A 145 -1.78 -20.79 -5.05
N LYS A 146 -1.20 -21.84 -4.47
CA LYS A 146 -1.01 -23.10 -5.19
C LYS A 146 -2.33 -23.87 -5.26
N VAL A 147 -2.88 -23.97 -6.47
CA VAL A 147 -3.99 -24.89 -6.77
C VAL A 147 -3.39 -26.21 -7.24
N GLN A 148 -3.91 -27.34 -6.76
CA GLN A 148 -3.46 -28.67 -7.19
C GLN A 148 -3.66 -28.83 -8.70
N GLY A 149 -2.63 -29.29 -9.41
CA GLY A 149 -2.68 -29.58 -10.85
C GLY A 149 -2.45 -28.38 -11.78
N ASP A 150 -2.15 -27.19 -11.24
CA ASP A 150 -2.05 -25.97 -12.05
C ASP A 150 -0.62 -25.62 -12.48
N THR A 151 -0.44 -25.32 -13.77
CA THR A 151 0.79 -24.75 -14.31
C THR A 151 0.81 -23.26 -14.02
N ARG A 152 1.63 -22.85 -13.05
CA ARG A 152 1.82 -21.43 -12.73
C ARG A 152 2.77 -20.78 -13.73
N HIS A 153 2.28 -19.74 -14.37
CA HIS A 153 3.10 -18.82 -15.14
C HIS A 153 3.35 -17.55 -14.31
N ARG A 154 4.58 -17.03 -14.37
CA ARG A 154 4.96 -15.77 -13.71
C ARG A 154 5.60 -14.87 -14.75
N SER A 155 5.23 -13.60 -14.76
CA SER A 155 5.96 -12.59 -15.53
C SER A 155 7.36 -12.36 -14.93
N THR A 156 8.22 -11.64 -15.66
CA THR A 156 9.29 -10.87 -15.02
C THR A 156 8.72 -9.97 -13.94
N TRP A 157 9.56 -9.66 -12.97
CA TRP A 157 9.34 -8.47 -12.15
C TRP A 157 9.58 -7.24 -13.01
N LEU A 158 8.61 -6.34 -13.06
CA LEU A 158 8.81 -4.96 -13.49
C LEU A 158 9.09 -4.12 -12.25
N CYS A 159 10.21 -3.42 -12.23
CA CYS A 159 10.72 -2.68 -11.09
C CYS A 159 10.75 -1.19 -11.42
N PHE A 160 10.06 -0.38 -10.61
CA PHE A 160 10.15 1.07 -10.63
C PHE A 160 11.19 1.49 -9.58
N LYS A 161 12.42 1.76 -10.02
CA LYS A 161 13.54 2.10 -9.15
C LYS A 161 13.63 3.61 -8.96
N PHE A 162 13.60 4.06 -7.72
CA PHE A 162 13.69 5.46 -7.34
C PHE A 162 15.08 5.79 -6.80
N ARG A 163 15.52 7.05 -6.95
CA ARG A 163 16.65 7.55 -6.15
C ARG A 163 16.28 7.70 -4.67
N PHE A 164 15.04 8.12 -4.44
CA PHE A 164 14.42 8.22 -3.13
C PHE A 164 12.96 7.82 -3.29
N LEU A 165 12.53 6.78 -2.58
CA LEU A 165 11.14 6.35 -2.55
C LEU A 165 10.40 7.05 -1.40
N PRO A 166 9.44 7.96 -1.66
CA PRO A 166 8.67 8.61 -0.61
C PRO A 166 7.98 7.56 0.29
N PRO A 167 8.05 7.68 1.64
CA PRO A 167 7.57 6.65 2.57
C PRO A 167 6.11 6.23 2.37
N HIS A 168 5.27 7.14 1.86
CA HIS A 168 3.84 6.92 1.68
C HIS A 168 3.43 6.59 0.23
N LEU A 169 4.36 6.59 -0.73
CA LEU A 169 4.05 6.33 -2.15
C LEU A 169 3.33 4.99 -2.33
N LYS A 170 3.81 3.95 -1.63
CA LYS A 170 3.21 2.61 -1.64
C LYS A 170 1.74 2.63 -1.18
N ASN A 171 1.40 3.40 -0.13
CA ASN A 171 0.05 3.40 0.42
C ASN A 171 -0.95 4.02 -0.57
N HIS A 172 -0.58 5.15 -1.18
CA HIS A 172 -1.35 5.78 -2.25
C HIS A 172 -1.50 4.84 -3.46
N LEU A 173 -0.43 4.13 -3.83
CA LEU A 173 -0.49 3.16 -4.92
C LEU A 173 -1.46 2.03 -4.60
N ILE A 174 -1.37 1.41 -3.41
CA ILE A 174 -2.29 0.34 -2.99
C ILE A 174 -3.74 0.85 -3.01
N ALA A 175 -4.00 2.06 -2.51
CA ALA A 175 -5.33 2.67 -2.56
C ALA A 175 -5.81 2.84 -4.01
N SER A 176 -4.96 3.32 -4.92
CA SER A 176 -5.34 3.48 -6.32
C SER A 176 -5.60 2.16 -7.02
N LEU A 177 -4.75 1.16 -6.79
CA LEU A 177 -4.95 -0.18 -7.33
C LEU A 177 -6.21 -0.83 -6.75
N SER A 178 -6.55 -0.59 -5.49
CA SER A 178 -7.78 -1.12 -4.87
C SER A 178 -9.08 -0.55 -5.45
N ARG A 179 -9.02 0.61 -6.11
CA ARG A 179 -10.16 1.17 -6.84
C ARG A 179 -10.42 0.44 -8.17
N LYS A 180 -9.40 -0.19 -8.75
CA LYS A 180 -9.50 -0.93 -10.03
C LYS A 180 -9.58 -2.44 -9.83
N TYR A 181 -8.84 -2.97 -8.86
CA TYR A 181 -8.67 -4.40 -8.63
C TYR A 181 -9.11 -4.79 -7.22
N THR A 182 -9.72 -5.97 -7.11
CA THR A 182 -10.09 -6.59 -5.85
C THR A 182 -8.85 -7.08 -5.13
N ILE A 183 -8.74 -6.90 -3.82
CA ILE A 183 -7.61 -7.45 -3.07
C ILE A 183 -7.81 -8.97 -2.91
N ALA A 184 -6.78 -9.74 -3.23
CA ALA A 184 -6.85 -11.20 -3.21
C ALA A 184 -7.06 -11.73 -1.80
N GLN A 185 -7.68 -12.91 -1.76
CA GLN A 185 -8.03 -13.60 -0.52
C GLN A 185 -7.56 -15.04 -0.59
N VAL A 186 -7.00 -15.54 0.51
CA VAL A 186 -6.52 -16.91 0.65
C VAL A 186 -7.27 -17.60 1.78
N GLY A 187 -7.74 -18.82 1.54
CA GLY A 187 -8.33 -19.65 2.57
C GLY A 187 -7.25 -20.16 3.51
N ILE A 188 -7.45 -19.96 4.82
CA ILE A 188 -6.58 -20.58 5.82
C ILE A 188 -7.06 -22.01 6.03
N SER A 189 -6.22 -23.00 5.73
CA SER A 189 -6.50 -24.39 6.09
C SER A 189 -6.80 -24.46 7.60
N ASN A 190 -7.96 -25.04 7.95
CA ASN A 190 -8.53 -25.24 9.30
C ASN A 190 -9.54 -24.19 9.80
N GLN A 191 -9.77 -23.08 9.10
CA GLN A 191 -10.86 -22.16 9.42
C GLN A 191 -11.55 -21.77 8.12
N LYS A 192 -12.89 -21.82 8.02
CA LYS A 192 -13.65 -21.30 6.85
C LYS A 192 -13.51 -19.76 6.68
N LYS A 193 -12.36 -19.20 7.04
CA LYS A 193 -12.05 -17.78 7.08
C LYS A 193 -11.05 -17.49 5.97
N MET A 194 -11.46 -16.61 5.07
CA MET A 194 -10.58 -16.03 4.06
C MET A 194 -9.74 -14.91 4.69
N GLN A 195 -8.44 -14.91 4.43
CA GLN A 195 -7.53 -13.83 4.80
C GLN A 195 -7.19 -13.02 3.56
N ILE A 196 -7.35 -11.69 3.65
CA ILE A 196 -6.91 -10.77 2.60
C ILE A 196 -5.37 -10.73 2.60
N THR A 197 -4.78 -10.73 1.42
CA THR A 197 -3.32 -10.74 1.22
C THR A 197 -2.74 -9.33 1.12
N ILE A 198 -2.81 -8.59 2.23
CA ILE A 198 -2.10 -7.32 2.43
C ILE A 198 -1.14 -7.52 3.60
N PHE A 199 0.15 -7.42 3.31
CA PHE A 199 1.26 -7.50 4.26
C PHE A 199 2.01 -6.17 4.24
N ARG A 200 2.95 -5.99 5.18
CA ARG A 200 3.71 -4.75 5.31
C ARG A 200 4.32 -4.30 4.00
N ASP A 201 4.97 -5.18 3.26
CA ASP A 201 5.70 -4.83 2.03
C ASP A 201 5.14 -5.52 0.78
N ILE A 202 4.05 -6.30 0.90
CA ILE A 202 3.49 -7.10 -0.19
C ILE A 202 1.98 -6.96 -0.22
N VAL A 203 1.40 -6.71 -1.39
CA VAL A 203 -0.05 -6.76 -1.63
C VAL A 203 -0.34 -7.58 -2.87
N VAL A 204 -1.40 -8.37 -2.83
CA VAL A 204 -1.85 -9.16 -3.99
C VAL A 204 -3.25 -8.76 -4.38
N PHE A 205 -3.44 -8.45 -5.66
CA PHE A 205 -4.73 -8.11 -6.26
C PHE A 205 -5.19 -9.21 -7.21
N GLU A 206 -6.49 -9.41 -7.31
CA GLU A 206 -7.13 -10.23 -8.35
C GLU A 206 -7.38 -9.35 -9.58
N LEU A 207 -6.82 -9.74 -10.72
CA LEU A 207 -6.97 -9.00 -11.98
C LEU A 207 -8.26 -9.36 -12.73
N GLN A 208 -8.85 -10.52 -12.43
CA GLN A 208 -10.06 -11.02 -13.07
C GLN A 208 -10.99 -11.70 -12.06
N LYS A 209 -12.29 -11.74 -12.38
CA LYS A 209 -13.30 -12.44 -11.58
C LYS A 209 -13.03 -13.95 -11.47
N THR A 210 -12.32 -14.54 -12.44
CA THR A 210 -11.99 -15.97 -12.48
C THR A 210 -10.96 -16.39 -11.43
N LYS A 211 -10.34 -15.45 -10.70
CA LYS A 211 -9.26 -15.68 -9.71
C LYS A 211 -8.01 -16.37 -10.28
N LEU A 212 -7.91 -16.47 -11.61
CA LEU A 212 -6.80 -17.11 -12.31
C LEU A 212 -5.62 -16.18 -12.57
N ARG A 213 -5.78 -14.87 -12.32
CA ARG A 213 -4.73 -13.88 -12.54
C ARG A 213 -4.60 -12.96 -11.35
N LYS A 214 -3.37 -12.83 -10.86
CA LYS A 214 -3.04 -12.03 -9.69
C LYS A 214 -1.94 -11.05 -10.02
N LEU A 215 -2.06 -9.84 -9.50
CA LEU A 215 -1.02 -8.82 -9.53
C LEU A 215 -0.38 -8.75 -8.15
N LEU A 216 0.87 -9.14 -8.07
CA LEU A 216 1.72 -9.03 -6.90
C LEU A 216 2.41 -7.67 -6.95
N VAL A 217 2.23 -6.85 -5.91
CA VAL A 217 2.87 -5.54 -5.75
C VAL A 217 3.71 -5.58 -4.49
N THR A 218 4.99 -5.26 -4.62
CA THR A 218 5.94 -5.31 -3.51
C THR A 218 6.72 -4.03 -3.39
N LYS A 219 7.01 -3.64 -2.15
CA LYS A 219 7.87 -2.51 -1.84
C LYS A 219 9.20 -3.04 -1.36
N CYS A 220 10.25 -2.57 -2.01
CA CYS A 220 11.63 -2.87 -1.68
C CYS A 220 12.37 -1.56 -1.33
N PRO A 221 13.60 -1.61 -0.82
CA PRO A 221 14.40 -0.41 -0.63
C PRO A 221 14.52 0.38 -1.93
N ASN A 222 13.99 1.61 -1.94
CA ASN A 222 13.98 2.51 -3.10
C ASN A 222 13.36 1.93 -4.38
N ALA A 223 12.50 0.92 -4.30
CA ALA A 223 11.84 0.36 -5.46
C ALA A 223 10.42 -0.13 -5.15
N ILE A 224 9.56 -0.07 -6.16
CA ILE A 224 8.29 -0.79 -6.18
C ILE A 224 8.38 -1.82 -7.29
N GLN A 225 8.11 -3.09 -7.01
CA GLN A 225 8.16 -4.16 -8.00
C GLN A 225 6.78 -4.77 -8.18
N ILE A 226 6.42 -5.05 -9.42
CA ILE A 226 5.18 -5.73 -9.78
C ILE A 226 5.44 -7.01 -10.56
N GLN A 227 4.64 -8.03 -10.31
CA GLN A 227 4.66 -9.28 -11.06
C GLN A 227 3.23 -9.79 -11.25
N VAL A 228 2.94 -10.31 -12.42
CA VAL A 228 1.68 -10.99 -12.69
C VAL A 228 1.87 -12.50 -12.57
N LEU A 229 0.96 -13.11 -11.81
CA LEU A 229 0.82 -14.55 -11.67
C LEU A 229 -0.40 -15.00 -12.45
N GLU A 230 -0.21 -15.99 -13.30
CA GLU A 230 -1.25 -16.59 -14.11
C GLU A 230 -1.34 -18.09 -13.85
N PHE A 231 -2.57 -18.55 -13.75
CA PHE A 231 -3.00 -19.89 -13.41
C PHE A 231 -3.86 -20.42 -14.58
N GLY A 232 -3.61 -21.63 -15.04
CA GLY A 232 -4.29 -22.24 -16.19
C GLY A 232 -3.59 -22.05 -17.54
N LYS A 233 -4.35 -22.30 -18.63
CA LYS A 233 -3.82 -22.36 -20.00
C LYS A 233 -4.11 -21.07 -20.77
N GLY A 234 -3.06 -20.29 -21.03
CA GLY A 234 -3.05 -19.26 -22.06
C GLY A 234 -2.69 -17.87 -21.54
N ILE A 235 -1.65 -17.27 -22.10
CA ILE A 235 -1.25 -15.88 -21.85
C ILE A 235 -2.06 -14.98 -22.79
N GLU A 236 -2.83 -14.05 -22.24
CA GLU A 236 -3.47 -13.01 -23.06
C GLU A 236 -2.42 -11.98 -23.50
N ARG A 237 -2.27 -11.80 -24.81
CA ARG A 237 -1.35 -10.80 -25.37
C ARG A 237 -1.83 -9.38 -24.99
N GLY A 238 -0.90 -8.50 -24.65
CA GLY A 238 -1.19 -7.09 -24.31
C GLY A 238 -1.52 -6.84 -22.83
N LEU A 239 -2.11 -7.81 -22.12
CA LEU A 239 -2.52 -7.65 -20.72
C LEU A 239 -1.42 -7.12 -19.80
N PHE A 240 -0.21 -7.68 -19.92
CA PHE A 240 0.91 -7.23 -19.11
C PHE A 240 1.17 -5.75 -19.40
N LYS A 241 1.41 -5.36 -20.66
CA LYS A 241 1.63 -3.96 -21.02
C LYS A 241 0.56 -3.02 -20.44
N ASP A 242 -0.72 -3.36 -20.56
CA ASP A 242 -1.82 -2.56 -20.00
C ASP A 242 -1.73 -2.38 -18.47
N ILE A 243 -1.28 -3.43 -17.75
CA ILE A 243 -1.06 -3.36 -16.30
C ILE A 243 0.17 -2.50 -15.99
N ALA A 244 1.25 -2.61 -16.75
CA ALA A 244 2.46 -1.81 -16.55
C ALA A 244 2.18 -0.33 -16.77
N ASP A 245 1.56 0.01 -17.90
CA ASP A 245 1.20 1.38 -18.29
C ASP A 245 0.25 1.98 -17.24
N PHE A 246 -0.70 1.19 -16.73
CA PHE A 246 -1.59 1.63 -15.67
C PHE A 246 -0.87 1.90 -14.34
N VAL A 247 0.03 1.01 -13.89
CA VAL A 247 0.79 1.21 -12.66
C VAL A 247 1.74 2.41 -12.78
N GLU A 248 2.39 2.56 -13.93
CA GLU A 248 3.27 3.69 -14.24
C GLU A 248 2.50 5.02 -14.20
N MET A 249 1.38 5.10 -14.91
CA MET A 249 0.50 6.27 -14.89
C MET A 249 0.04 6.63 -13.47
N GLU A 250 -0.34 5.64 -12.66
CA GLU A 250 -0.75 5.89 -11.26
C GLU A 250 0.42 6.38 -10.39
N LEU A 251 1.63 5.83 -10.57
CA LEU A 251 2.82 6.31 -9.87
C LEU A 251 3.13 7.77 -10.22
N GLU A 252 3.15 8.11 -11.51
CA GLU A 252 3.37 9.49 -11.98
C GLU A 252 2.30 10.43 -11.43
N LYS A 253 1.02 10.04 -11.54
CA LYS A 253 -0.10 10.80 -11.01
C LYS A 253 0.07 11.07 -9.52
N ILE A 254 0.42 10.08 -8.71
CA ILE A 254 0.61 10.26 -7.27
C ILE A 254 1.79 11.20 -6.99
N ILE A 255 2.92 11.04 -7.69
CA ILE A 255 4.11 11.89 -7.53
C ILE A 255 3.79 13.36 -7.83
N HIS A 256 3.07 13.62 -8.92
CA HIS A 256 2.72 14.97 -9.34
C HIS A 256 1.61 15.59 -8.50
N THR A 257 0.51 14.87 -8.28
CA THR A 257 -0.69 15.44 -7.66
C THR A 257 -0.68 15.41 -6.13
N ARG A 258 -0.08 14.39 -5.51
CA ARG A 258 -0.10 14.24 -4.05
C ARG A 258 1.16 14.77 -3.39
N PHE A 259 2.32 14.44 -3.96
CA PHE A 259 3.59 14.88 -3.38
C PHE A 259 4.02 16.25 -3.89
N ASN A 260 3.54 16.69 -5.06
CA ASN A 260 4.04 17.88 -5.75
C ASN A 260 5.58 17.89 -5.84
N MET A 261 6.16 16.69 -6.04
CA MET A 261 7.60 16.48 -6.04
C MET A 261 8.10 16.24 -7.47
N SER A 262 8.40 17.33 -8.19
CA SER A 262 8.98 17.26 -9.54
C SER A 262 10.34 16.55 -9.61
N ASN A 263 11.03 16.44 -8.46
CA ASN A 263 12.35 15.83 -8.35
C ASN A 263 12.32 14.31 -8.08
N VAL A 264 11.16 13.74 -7.78
CA VAL A 264 11.03 12.28 -7.62
C VAL A 264 10.85 11.68 -9.00
N LYS A 265 11.83 10.90 -9.42
CA LYS A 265 11.82 10.16 -10.69
C LYS A 265 12.08 8.69 -10.41
N PHE A 266 11.60 7.84 -11.30
CA PHE A 266 11.92 6.42 -11.31
C PHE A 266 12.41 5.98 -12.68
N GLU A 267 13.16 4.88 -12.67
CA GLU A 267 13.58 4.15 -13.86
C GLU A 267 12.88 2.79 -13.87
N LYS A 268 12.37 2.38 -15.02
CA LYS A 268 11.84 1.03 -15.23
C LYS A 268 13.00 0.05 -15.43
N LYS A 269 13.00 -1.03 -14.67
CA LYS A 269 13.98 -2.11 -14.71
C LYS A 269 13.27 -3.45 -14.62
N TRP A 270 13.94 -4.53 -14.98
CA TRP A 270 13.34 -5.86 -14.96
C TRP A 270 14.18 -6.80 -14.11
N GLU A 271 13.52 -7.78 -13.49
CA GLU A 271 14.20 -8.87 -12.79
C GLU A 271 13.55 -10.21 -13.13
N CYS A 272 14.32 -11.28 -12.95
CA CYS A 272 13.87 -12.64 -13.20
C CYS A 272 12.60 -12.96 -12.39
N GLY A 273 11.58 -13.51 -13.03
CA GLY A 273 10.33 -13.87 -12.34
C GLY A 273 10.46 -14.97 -11.27
N LEU A 274 11.63 -15.62 -11.19
CA LEU A 274 11.98 -16.57 -10.12
C LEU A 274 12.69 -15.92 -8.93
N THR A 275 13.14 -14.66 -9.05
CA THR A 275 13.70 -13.91 -7.93
C THR A 275 12.63 -13.77 -6.85
N LYS A 276 13.02 -14.03 -5.60
CA LYS A 276 12.11 -13.88 -4.45
C LYS A 276 11.74 -12.41 -4.29
N PRO A 277 10.49 -12.09 -3.89
CA PRO A 277 10.00 -10.71 -3.79
C PRO A 277 10.77 -9.82 -2.81
N GLU A 278 11.54 -10.42 -1.89
CA GLU A 278 12.28 -9.74 -0.83
C GLU A 278 13.66 -9.24 -1.28
N PHE A 279 14.12 -9.64 -2.48
CA PHE A 279 15.48 -9.39 -2.94
C PHE A 279 15.48 -8.43 -4.13
N VAL A 280 16.23 -7.34 -3.98
CA VAL A 280 16.64 -6.46 -5.08
C VAL A 280 18.11 -6.74 -5.35
N THR A 281 18.40 -7.88 -5.99
CA THR A 281 19.76 -8.25 -6.37
C THR A 281 19.79 -8.59 -7.86
N GLY A 282 20.70 -7.97 -8.60
CA GLY A 282 20.82 -8.18 -10.04
C GLY A 282 19.87 -7.32 -10.87
N ILE A 283 19.67 -6.06 -10.46
CA ILE A 283 19.00 -5.07 -11.29
C ILE A 283 19.84 -4.87 -12.56
N ASN A 284 19.38 -5.43 -13.66
CA ASN A 284 19.96 -5.16 -14.96
C ASN A 284 19.32 -3.88 -15.52
N ASP A 285 20.15 -2.93 -15.94
CA ASP A 285 19.72 -1.77 -16.70
C ASP A 285 19.42 -2.21 -18.13
N PHE A 286 18.15 -2.47 -18.40
CA PHE A 286 17.67 -2.74 -19.76
C PHE A 286 17.36 -1.41 -20.44
N GLY A 287 18.40 -0.60 -20.63
CA GLY A 287 18.27 0.69 -21.30
C GLY A 287 18.07 0.51 -22.80
N GLY A 288 16.97 1.07 -23.33
CA GLY A 288 16.81 1.63 -24.69
C GLY A 288 16.91 0.73 -25.92
N GLU A 289 17.71 -0.34 -25.90
CA GLU A 289 17.87 -1.25 -27.02
C GLU A 289 16.93 -2.45 -26.85
N GLN A 290 16.39 -2.94 -27.97
CA GLN A 290 15.54 -4.14 -28.04
C GLN A 290 16.36 -5.39 -27.64
N MET A 291 16.60 -5.55 -26.35
CA MET A 291 17.25 -6.74 -25.82
C MET A 291 16.25 -7.89 -25.96
N THR A 292 16.54 -8.84 -26.84
CA THR A 292 15.67 -10.00 -27.11
C THR A 292 15.89 -11.12 -26.10
N GLU A 293 17.02 -11.11 -25.39
CA GLU A 293 17.36 -12.11 -24.38
C GLU A 293 18.40 -11.64 -23.34
N TYR A 294 18.33 -12.18 -22.11
CA TYR A 294 19.35 -11.98 -21.07
C TYR A 294 19.62 -13.25 -20.27
N TYR A 295 20.85 -13.45 -19.80
CA TYR A 295 21.20 -14.56 -18.92
C TYR A 295 21.00 -14.18 -17.46
N CYS A 296 20.24 -14.98 -16.71
CA CYS A 296 20.00 -14.79 -15.30
C CYS A 296 20.85 -15.73 -14.47
N GLU A 297 21.76 -15.18 -13.67
CA GLU A 297 22.59 -15.93 -12.75
C GLU A 297 21.76 -16.57 -11.60
N THR A 298 20.67 -15.92 -11.18
CA THR A 298 19.80 -16.43 -10.10
C THR A 298 19.16 -17.78 -10.43
N CYS A 299 18.82 -18.01 -11.70
CA CYS A 299 18.19 -19.26 -12.13
C CYS A 299 19.00 -20.04 -13.18
N ILE A 300 20.20 -19.56 -13.51
CA ILE A 300 21.17 -20.18 -14.44
C ILE A 300 20.51 -20.44 -15.80
N LYS A 301 19.74 -19.47 -16.32
CA LYS A 301 19.00 -19.60 -17.58
C LYS A 301 19.02 -18.31 -18.39
N THR A 302 19.04 -18.48 -19.71
CA THR A 302 18.74 -17.40 -20.65
C THR A 302 17.23 -17.21 -20.76
N HIS A 303 16.82 -15.96 -20.69
CA HIS A 303 15.46 -15.49 -20.71
C HIS A 303 15.24 -14.70 -21.97
N LYS A 304 14.20 -15.02 -22.74
CA LYS A 304 13.84 -14.27 -23.95
C LYS A 304 12.74 -13.27 -23.62
N PHE A 305 12.91 -12.03 -24.06
CA PHE A 305 11.87 -11.02 -24.06
C PHE A 305 10.96 -11.29 -25.24
N MET A 306 9.69 -11.61 -25.00
CA MET A 306 8.76 -11.84 -26.09
C MET A 306 8.08 -10.54 -26.55
N ASP A 307 8.00 -9.50 -25.71
CA ASP A 307 7.51 -8.12 -25.94
C ASP A 307 7.91 -7.21 -24.74
N GLU A 308 7.60 -5.90 -24.79
CA GLU A 308 7.97 -4.82 -23.82
C GLU A 308 7.68 -5.13 -22.33
N TRP A 309 6.73 -6.01 -22.04
CA TRP A 309 6.61 -6.71 -20.76
C TRP A 309 5.93 -8.06 -20.97
N SER A 310 6.39 -8.84 -21.94
CA SER A 310 5.83 -10.17 -22.17
C SER A 310 6.81 -11.30 -21.92
N GLY A 311 6.29 -12.26 -21.17
CA GLY A 311 6.58 -13.65 -21.46
C GLY A 311 8.02 -14.07 -21.22
N LEU A 312 8.57 -13.72 -20.08
CA LEU A 312 9.64 -14.54 -19.53
C LEU A 312 9.03 -15.89 -19.14
N GLN A 313 8.90 -16.80 -20.12
CA GLN A 313 8.54 -18.18 -19.87
C GLN A 313 9.69 -18.84 -19.13
N THR A 314 9.69 -18.72 -17.80
CA THR A 314 10.40 -19.71 -17.02
C THR A 314 9.53 -20.96 -17.03
N LYS A 315 9.66 -21.80 -18.07
CA LYS A 315 9.15 -23.17 -17.99
C LYS A 315 9.80 -23.77 -16.74
N SER A 316 9.00 -23.96 -15.69
CA SER A 316 9.42 -24.69 -14.51
C SER A 316 9.55 -26.17 -14.89
N LEU A 317 10.72 -26.54 -15.42
CA LEU A 317 11.16 -27.94 -15.41
C LEU A 317 11.96 -28.29 -14.14
N CYS A 318 12.02 -27.40 -13.15
CA CYS A 318 12.61 -27.70 -11.85
C CYS A 318 11.55 -28.22 -10.88
N LEU A 319 11.22 -29.51 -10.98
CA LEU A 319 10.89 -30.33 -9.81
C LEU A 319 11.39 -31.79 -9.91
N LEU A 320 12.25 -32.12 -10.88
CA LEU A 320 12.80 -33.46 -11.04
C LEU A 320 14.28 -33.38 -11.42
N GLN A 321 15.16 -32.98 -10.48
CA GLN A 321 16.58 -33.43 -10.47
C GLN A 321 17.45 -32.96 -9.29
N CYS A 322 16.93 -32.33 -8.23
CA CYS A 322 17.73 -32.06 -7.02
C CYS A 322 17.49 -33.07 -5.88
N SER A 323 17.23 -34.35 -6.18
CA SER A 323 17.21 -35.41 -5.14
C SER A 323 17.99 -36.68 -5.49
N LYS A 324 18.86 -36.66 -6.51
CA LYS A 324 19.63 -37.87 -6.89
C LYS A 324 21.14 -37.80 -6.70
N ASP A 325 21.71 -36.66 -6.35
CA ASP A 325 23.17 -36.54 -6.17
C ASP A 325 23.61 -36.43 -4.71
N ALA A 326 22.77 -36.87 -3.76
CA ALA A 326 23.12 -36.95 -2.34
C ALA A 326 23.07 -38.39 -1.81
N GLN A 327 23.45 -39.38 -2.62
CA GLN A 327 23.79 -40.73 -2.15
C GLN A 327 24.85 -41.35 -3.06
N HIS A 328 26.08 -40.86 -2.99
CA HIS A 328 27.28 -41.68 -3.15
C HIS A 328 28.51 -40.79 -3.05
N SER A 329 29.11 -40.73 -1.86
CA SER A 329 30.56 -40.83 -1.66
C SER A 329 30.89 -40.60 -0.18
N ASP A 330 31.22 -41.69 0.51
CA ASP A 330 32.36 -41.72 1.41
C ASP A 330 32.80 -43.20 1.50
N PRO A 331 34.12 -43.48 1.52
CA PRO A 331 34.81 -43.26 2.79
C PRO A 331 36.29 -42.81 2.71
N HIS A 332 36.69 -42.22 3.84
CA HIS A 332 38.05 -42.07 4.38
C HIS A 332 38.99 -41.05 3.73
N LEU A 333 39.29 -39.98 4.47
CA LEU A 333 40.60 -39.87 5.16
C LEU A 333 40.61 -38.76 6.23
N ASP A 334 41.12 -39.13 7.41
CA ASP A 334 41.48 -38.29 8.54
C ASP A 334 42.61 -37.29 8.17
N THR A 335 42.53 -36.05 8.66
CA THR A 335 43.48 -35.46 9.64
C THR A 335 43.36 -33.94 9.72
N SER A 336 43.16 -33.46 10.95
CA SER A 336 43.64 -32.21 11.56
C SER A 336 43.83 -30.94 10.69
N SER A 337 43.11 -29.86 11.02
CA SER A 337 43.64 -28.78 11.88
C SER A 337 42.91 -27.44 11.70
N LYS A 338 42.71 -26.78 12.84
CA LYS A 338 42.63 -25.32 13.06
C LYS A 338 41.45 -24.53 12.44
N LYS A 339 40.48 -24.24 13.33
CA LYS A 339 39.59 -23.07 13.30
C LYS A 339 40.37 -21.77 13.06
N PRO A 340 39.72 -20.78 12.41
CA PRO A 340 39.73 -19.45 12.98
C PRO A 340 38.31 -18.90 13.15
N THR A 341 37.99 -18.59 14.41
CA THR A 341 36.96 -17.66 14.84
C THR A 341 37.22 -16.27 14.25
N PHE A 342 36.29 -15.76 13.46
CA PHE A 342 36.17 -14.32 13.19
C PHE A 342 34.82 -13.81 13.65
N SER A 343 34.80 -13.29 14.87
CA SER A 343 33.75 -12.41 15.37
C SER A 343 33.94 -11.03 14.75
N LYS A 344 33.01 -10.59 13.90
CA LYS A 344 32.81 -9.16 13.63
C LYS A 344 31.42 -8.77 14.12
N LYS A 345 31.37 -8.25 15.35
CA LYS A 345 30.32 -7.35 15.82
C LYS A 345 30.40 -6.08 14.96
N ILE A 346 29.43 -5.88 14.07
CA ILE A 346 29.15 -4.54 13.53
C ILE A 346 27.97 -4.00 14.32
N ARG A 347 28.29 -3.05 15.19
CA ARG A 347 27.37 -2.26 16.00
C ARG A 347 26.93 -1.09 15.11
N CYS A 348 25.76 -1.19 14.49
CA CYS A 348 25.14 -0.02 13.83
C CYS A 348 24.12 0.58 14.79
N SER A 349 24.55 1.65 15.45
CA SER A 349 23.71 2.65 16.10
C SER A 349 22.93 3.44 15.05
N PHE A 350 21.60 3.34 15.06
CA PHE A 350 20.70 4.31 14.44
C PHE A 350 19.59 4.64 15.44
N GLN A 351 19.90 5.63 16.28
CA GLN A 351 18.95 6.29 17.16
C GLN A 351 19.17 7.79 16.95
N ALA A 352 18.42 8.37 16.01
CA ALA A 352 18.19 9.81 15.88
C ALA A 352 17.12 10.01 14.80
N GLY A 353 16.01 10.67 15.15
CA GLY A 353 14.99 11.09 14.17
C GLY A 353 13.52 10.91 14.56
N MET A 354 13.18 10.74 15.83
CA MET A 354 11.82 11.01 16.35
C MET A 354 11.91 11.52 17.80
N GLN A 355 12.58 12.64 17.99
CA GLN A 355 12.53 13.42 19.22
C GLN A 355 12.53 14.91 18.85
N ALA A 356 11.35 15.38 18.51
CA ALA A 356 10.92 16.76 18.70
C ALA A 356 9.40 16.67 18.89
N PHE A 357 8.86 17.41 19.85
CA PHE A 357 7.52 17.26 20.46
C PHE A 357 7.41 16.27 21.61
N SER A 358 8.30 16.41 22.59
CA SER A 358 7.96 16.18 23.99
C SER A 358 8.81 17.13 24.82
N ASP A 359 8.22 18.27 25.18
CA ASP A 359 8.48 19.01 26.43
C ASP A 359 7.80 20.38 26.33
N VAL A 360 6.51 20.42 26.66
CA VAL A 360 5.88 21.55 27.36
C VAL A 360 4.88 20.93 28.33
N THR A 361 5.27 20.85 29.59
CA THR A 361 4.37 20.71 30.73
C THR A 361 3.81 22.08 31.05
N GLU A 362 2.49 22.27 30.97
CA GLU A 362 1.75 23.22 31.81
C GLU A 362 0.23 22.90 31.81
N GLU A 363 -0.39 23.27 32.94
CA GLU A 363 -1.65 22.82 33.54
C GLU A 363 -2.97 23.22 32.85
N PRO A 364 -4.13 22.70 33.31
CA PRO A 364 -5.40 22.78 32.59
C PRO A 364 -6.19 24.04 32.95
N THR A 365 -6.70 24.77 31.96
CA THR A 365 -8.03 25.40 31.97
C THR A 365 -8.25 26.21 30.69
N ARG A 366 -9.27 25.82 29.90
CA ARG A 366 -10.36 26.71 29.43
C ARG A 366 -11.27 25.96 28.47
N THR A 367 -12.52 25.87 28.87
CA THR A 367 -13.67 25.57 28.03
C THR A 367 -13.74 26.55 26.86
N GLY A 368 -13.43 26.08 25.66
CA GLY A 368 -13.65 26.78 24.40
C GLY A 368 -14.42 25.86 23.45
N SER A 369 -15.62 26.27 23.06
CA SER A 369 -16.49 25.58 22.11
C SER A 369 -15.78 25.42 20.76
N LEU A 370 -15.41 24.18 20.40
CA LEU A 370 -14.89 23.82 19.08
C LEU A 370 -16.05 23.42 18.18
N THR A 371 -16.53 24.33 17.35
CA THR A 371 -17.45 24.03 16.23
C THR A 371 -16.71 24.29 14.93
N GLY A 372 -16.24 23.23 14.25
CA GLY A 372 -15.38 23.33 13.06
C GLY A 372 -15.97 22.79 11.75
N VAL A 373 -17.22 22.28 11.78
CA VAL A 373 -17.91 21.72 10.61
C VAL A 373 -19.17 22.52 10.35
N CYS A 374 -19.26 23.12 9.16
CA CYS A 374 -20.48 23.79 8.71
C CYS A 374 -21.21 22.88 7.72
N ARG A 375 -22.51 22.65 7.98
CA ARG A 375 -23.41 21.98 7.04
C ARG A 375 -24.09 23.03 6.17
N SER A 376 -23.95 22.92 4.85
CA SER A 376 -24.75 23.73 3.91
C SER A 376 -26.22 23.31 4.05
N LYS A 377 -27.13 24.29 4.20
CA LYS A 377 -28.58 24.08 4.20
C LYS A 377 -29.14 24.15 2.79
#